data_AF-A0A660NDH4-F1
#
_entry.id   AF-A0A660NDH4-F1
#
_cell.length_a   1.000
_cell.length_b   1.000
_cell.length_c   1.000
_cell.angle_alpha   90.00
_cell.angle_beta   90.00
_cell.angle_gamma   90.00
#
_symmetry.space_group_name_H-M   'P 1'
#
loop_
_entity.id
_entity.type
_entity.pdbx_description
1 polymer ?
#
loop_
_entity_poly.entity_id
_entity_poly.type
_entity_poly.pdbx_seq_one_letter_code
_entity_poly.pdbx_strand_id
1 'polypeptide(L)'
;MSNDHTPHGLQRNLKNRHLQLIAIGGAIGTGLFMGSGKTIHLAGPSVLLTYVIIGTFLFFIMRAMGELLLSNLEYKSFTDFTYDLLGPAAGFFVGWTYWFCWVVIGMADIIAI
;
A
#
# COMPACT_ATOMS: atom_id res chain seq x y z
N MET A 1 18.54 40.59 -20.22
CA MET A 1 18.17 39.78 -19.03
C MET A 1 17.04 38.85 -19.43
N SER A 2 17.40 37.66 -19.93
CA SER A 2 16.44 36.58 -20.24
C SER A 2 16.24 35.74 -18.99
N ASN A 3 15.03 35.78 -18.42
CA ASN A 3 14.63 34.88 -17.33
C ASN A 3 14.28 33.51 -17.92
N ASP A 4 15.19 32.55 -17.79
CA ASP A 4 14.88 31.13 -18.00
C ASP A 4 14.05 30.63 -16.83
N HIS A 5 12.75 30.43 -17.06
CA HIS A 5 11.87 29.70 -16.16
C HIS A 5 12.11 28.20 -16.35
N THR A 6 13.04 27.62 -15.58
CA THR A 6 13.12 26.16 -15.44
C THR A 6 11.87 25.66 -14.71
N PRO A 7 11.07 24.75 -15.29
CA PRO A 7 9.98 24.14 -14.54
C PRO A 7 10.60 23.16 -13.53
N HIS A 8 10.75 23.60 -12.28
CA HIS A 8 11.01 22.74 -11.12
C HIS A 8 9.75 21.90 -10.80
N GLY A 9 9.34 21.04 -11.74
CA GLY A 9 8.20 20.13 -11.59
C GLY A 9 8.64 18.68 -11.75
N LEU A 10 8.09 17.78 -10.94
CA LEU A 10 8.32 16.33 -11.06
C LEU A 10 8.00 15.90 -12.51
N GLN A 11 8.99 15.34 -13.21
CA GLN A 11 8.75 14.81 -14.55
C GLN A 11 7.92 13.53 -14.45
N ARG A 12 6.67 13.58 -14.94
CA ARG A 12 5.75 12.44 -14.98
C ARG A 12 6.15 11.44 -16.07
N ASN A 13 7.30 10.78 -15.93
CA ASN A 13 7.79 9.77 -16.89
C ASN A 13 7.42 8.32 -16.50
N LEU A 14 6.70 8.11 -15.38
CA LEU A 14 6.25 6.76 -15.00
C LEU A 14 5.23 6.23 -16.01
N LYS A 15 5.69 5.28 -16.83
CA LYS A 15 4.84 4.47 -17.71
C LYS A 15 4.08 3.43 -16.88
N ASN A 16 2.94 2.94 -17.40
CA ASN A 16 2.12 1.92 -16.72
C ASN A 16 2.93 0.70 -16.27
N ARG A 17 3.94 0.29 -17.06
CA ARG A 17 4.85 -0.80 -16.69
C ARG A 17 5.65 -0.52 -15.42
N HIS A 18 6.14 0.70 -15.22
CA HIS A 18 6.88 1.06 -14.00
C HIS A 18 5.96 1.00 -12.78
N LEU A 19 4.73 1.50 -12.92
CA LEU A 19 3.74 1.43 -11.84
C LEU A 19 3.37 -0.01 -11.48
N GLN A 20 3.20 -0.89 -12.48
CA GLN A 20 2.96 -2.31 -12.25
C GLN A 20 4.13 -3.00 -11.56
N LEU A 21 5.37 -2.70 -11.95
CA LEU A 21 6.56 -3.27 -11.29
C LEU A 21 6.69 -2.80 -9.84
N ILE A 22 6.38 -1.54 -9.55
CA ILE A 22 6.32 -1.02 -8.17
C ILE A 22 5.24 -1.75 -7.37
N ALA A 23 4.05 -1.93 -7.94
CA ALA A 23 2.95 -2.63 -7.29
C ALA A 23 3.29 -4.10 -7.01
N ILE A 24 3.86 -4.81 -7.98
CA ILE A 24 4.28 -6.22 -7.82
C ILE A 24 5.40 -6.34 -6.78
N GLY A 25 6.40 -5.46 -6.84
CA GLY A 25 7.51 -5.44 -5.89
C GLY A 25 7.02 -5.21 -4.45
N GLY A 26 6.12 -4.26 -4.25
CA GLY A 26 5.49 -4.00 -2.95
C GLY A 26 4.58 -5.13 -2.47
N ALA A 27 3.83 -5.78 -3.38
CA ALA A 27 2.90 -6.86 -3.03
C ALA A 27 3.59 -8.17 -2.67
N ILE A 28 4.70 -8.52 -3.34
CA ILE A 28 5.47 -9.74 -3.03
C ILE A 28 6.28 -9.51 -1.75
N GLY A 29 7.06 -8.42 -1.69
CA GLY A 29 7.81 -7.99 -0.51
C GLY A 29 8.66 -9.06 0.19
N THR A 30 9.19 -8.71 1.36
CA THR A 30 9.86 -9.66 2.27
C THR A 30 8.86 -10.50 3.06
N GLY A 31 7.65 -9.98 3.28
CA GLY A 31 6.59 -10.61 4.07
C GLY A 31 6.09 -11.95 3.53
N LEU A 32 6.02 -12.13 2.21
CA LEU A 32 5.65 -13.43 1.62
C LEU A 32 6.66 -14.51 2.03
N PHE A 33 7.94 -14.21 1.99
CA PHE A 33 9.02 -15.17 2.26
C PHE A 33 9.22 -15.40 3.77
N MET A 34 9.25 -14.32 4.56
CA MET A 34 9.43 -14.42 6.02
C MET A 34 8.19 -15.03 6.70
N GLY A 35 6.98 -14.72 6.21
CA GLY A 35 5.72 -15.18 6.78
C GLY A 35 5.33 -16.59 6.33
N SER A 36 5.56 -16.97 5.07
CA SER A 36 5.05 -18.24 4.51
C SER A 36 5.54 -19.47 5.27
N GLY A 37 6.81 -19.52 5.70
CA GLY A 37 7.34 -20.67 6.44
C GLY A 37 6.56 -20.98 7.73
N LYS A 38 6.25 -19.94 8.53
CA LYS A 38 5.44 -20.10 9.75
C LYS A 38 3.98 -20.43 9.43
N THR A 39 3.41 -19.76 8.43
CA THR A 39 2.00 -19.97 8.04
C THR A 39 1.78 -21.38 7.49
N ILE A 40 2.72 -21.90 6.70
CA ILE A 40 2.69 -23.28 6.17
C ILE A 40 2.81 -24.29 7.30
N HIS A 41 3.70 -24.07 8.27
CA HIS A 41 3.84 -24.96 9.43
C HIS A 41 2.56 -24.99 10.30
N LEU A 42 1.89 -23.84 10.47
CA LEU A 42 0.65 -23.75 11.25
C LEU A 42 -0.58 -24.31 10.53
N ALA A 43 -0.73 -24.00 9.24
CA ALA A 43 -1.95 -24.29 8.48
C ALA A 43 -1.87 -25.56 7.62
N GLY A 44 -0.68 -26.14 7.42
CA GLY A 44 -0.47 -27.31 6.57
C GLY A 44 -0.96 -27.10 5.12
N PRO A 45 -1.41 -28.16 4.42
CA PRO A 45 -1.88 -28.06 3.03
C PRO A 45 -3.06 -27.08 2.83
N SER A 46 -3.83 -26.78 3.87
CA SER A 46 -4.95 -25.84 3.80
C SER A 46 -4.54 -24.36 3.70
N VAL A 47 -3.24 -24.04 3.75
CA VAL A 47 -2.77 -22.66 3.61
C VAL A 47 -3.23 -22.02 2.30
N LEU A 48 -3.29 -22.80 1.21
CA LEU A 48 -3.75 -22.34 -0.10
C LEU A 48 -5.20 -21.84 -0.04
N LEU A 49 -6.07 -22.57 0.67
CA LEU A 49 -7.47 -22.20 0.82
C LEU A 49 -7.59 -20.90 1.63
N THR A 50 -6.81 -20.77 2.71
CA THR A 50 -6.72 -19.54 3.50
C THR A 50 -6.26 -18.35 2.65
N TYR A 51 -5.21 -18.52 1.83
CA TYR A 51 -4.73 -17.47 0.93
C TYR A 51 -5.77 -17.06 -0.12
N VAL A 52 -6.53 -18.02 -0.68
CA VAL A 52 -7.60 -17.71 -1.64
C VAL A 52 -8.73 -16.92 -0.98
N ILE A 53 -9.17 -17.31 0.22
CA ILE A 53 -10.22 -16.58 0.95
C ILE A 53 -9.75 -15.17 1.28
N ILE A 54 -8.59 -15.02 1.94
CA ILE A 54 -8.05 -13.72 2.31
C ILE A 54 -7.79 -12.86 1.07
N GLY A 55 -7.20 -13.45 0.01
CA GLY A 55 -6.93 -12.77 -1.25
C GLY A 55 -8.21 -12.26 -1.93
N THR A 56 -9.31 -13.01 -1.85
CA THR A 56 -10.61 -12.59 -2.39
C THR A 56 -11.12 -11.36 -1.65
N PHE A 57 -11.09 -11.36 -0.31
CA PHE A 57 -11.48 -10.17 0.48
C PHE A 57 -10.57 -8.96 0.20
N LEU A 58 -9.26 -9.16 0.14
CA LEU A 58 -8.30 -8.10 -0.19
C LEU A 58 -8.52 -7.53 -1.59
N PHE A 59 -8.86 -8.37 -2.56
CA PHE A 59 -9.18 -7.92 -3.92
C PHE A 59 -10.37 -6.96 -3.93
N PHE A 60 -11.45 -7.28 -3.21
CA PHE A 60 -12.61 -6.39 -3.11
C PHE A 60 -12.27 -5.06 -2.41
N ILE A 61 -11.48 -5.09 -1.34
CA ILE A 61 -11.04 -3.88 -0.63
C ILE A 61 -10.20 -2.99 -1.57
N MET A 62 -9.23 -3.57 -2.26
CA MET A 62 -8.37 -2.84 -3.21
C MET A 62 -9.18 -2.27 -4.38
N ARG A 63 -10.19 -3.01 -4.86
CA ARG A 63 -11.08 -2.54 -5.91
C ARG A 63 -11.91 -1.34 -5.46
N ALA A 64 -12.54 -1.44 -4.29
CA ALA A 64 -13.34 -0.36 -3.71
C ALA A 64 -12.49 0.90 -3.44
N MET A 65 -11.28 0.72 -2.89
CA MET A 65 -10.34 1.82 -2.66
C MET A 65 -9.90 2.47 -3.97
N GLY A 66 -9.65 1.68 -5.02
CA GLY A 66 -9.34 2.21 -6.35
C GLY A 66 -10.48 3.04 -6.93
N GLU A 67 -11.73 2.56 -6.82
CA GLU A 67 -12.91 3.30 -7.29
C GLU A 67 -13.10 4.62 -6.52
N LEU A 68 -12.83 4.62 -5.20
CA LEU A 68 -12.90 5.82 -4.37
C LEU A 68 -11.83 6.86 -4.78
N LEU A 69 -10.60 6.43 -5.03
CA LEU A 69 -9.52 7.31 -5.51
C LEU A 69 -9.77 7.86 -6.92
N LEU A 70 -10.48 7.11 -7.79
CA LEU A 70 -10.89 7.62 -9.10
C LEU A 70 -12.12 8.53 -9.04
N SER A 71 -12.98 8.39 -8.03
CA SER A 71 -14.20 9.19 -7.88
C SER A 71 -13.92 10.67 -7.58
N ASN A 72 -12.86 10.94 -6.81
CA ASN A 72 -12.39 12.29 -6.56
C ASN A 72 -10.85 12.33 -6.57
N LEU A 73 -10.31 12.94 -7.63
CA LEU A 73 -8.87 13.08 -7.86
C LEU A 73 -8.18 14.08 -6.91
N GLU A 74 -8.94 14.76 -6.06
CA GLU A 74 -8.41 15.59 -4.98
C GLU A 74 -7.76 14.71 -3.89
N TYR A 75 -8.23 13.46 -3.73
CA TYR A 75 -7.62 12.47 -2.85
C TYR A 75 -6.30 11.96 -3.42
N LYS A 76 -5.19 12.32 -2.75
CA LYS A 76 -3.85 11.89 -3.12
C LYS A 76 -3.36 10.71 -2.29
N SER A 77 -3.89 10.56 -1.09
CA SER A 77 -3.57 9.50 -0.14
C SER A 77 -4.82 8.85 0.43
N PHE A 78 -4.69 7.62 0.93
CA PHE A 78 -5.81 6.95 1.60
C PHE A 78 -6.23 7.64 2.89
N THR A 79 -5.29 8.34 3.54
CA THR A 79 -5.55 9.19 4.70
C THR A 79 -6.48 10.35 4.37
N ASP A 80 -6.42 10.89 3.15
CA ASP A 80 -7.19 12.08 2.75
C ASP A 80 -8.67 11.72 2.62
N PHE A 81 -8.98 10.62 1.92
CA PHE A 81 -10.38 10.19 1.85
C PHE A 81 -10.89 9.68 3.20
N THR A 82 -10.03 9.09 4.04
CA THR A 82 -10.44 8.68 5.40
C THR A 82 -10.79 9.90 6.25
N TYR A 83 -9.99 10.97 6.16
CA TYR A 83 -10.25 12.22 6.85
C TYR A 83 -11.58 12.84 6.42
N ASP A 84 -11.87 12.86 5.13
CA ASP A 84 -13.10 13.43 4.58
C ASP A 84 -14.35 12.56 4.83
N LEU A 85 -14.25 11.24 4.68
CA LEU A 85 -15.41 10.34 4.75
C LEU A 85 -15.76 9.92 6.19
N LEU A 86 -14.74 9.66 7.03
CA LEU A 86 -14.90 9.16 8.40
C LEU A 86 -14.67 10.26 9.45
N GLY A 87 -14.15 11.41 9.03
CA GLY A 87 -13.97 12.60 9.84
C GLY A 87 -12.54 12.82 10.36
N PRO A 88 -12.28 14.00 10.95
CA PRO A 88 -10.92 14.44 11.27
C PRO A 88 -10.18 13.54 12.26
N ALA A 89 -10.89 13.01 13.25
CA ALA A 89 -10.32 12.10 14.23
C ALA A 89 -9.90 10.78 13.58
N ALA A 90 -10.74 10.21 12.70
CA ALA A 90 -10.44 8.97 12.00
C ALA A 90 -9.23 9.13 11.07
N GLY A 91 -9.13 10.24 10.34
CA GLY A 91 -7.95 10.57 9.53
C GLY A 91 -6.66 10.67 10.37
N PHE A 92 -6.72 11.30 11.55
CA PHE A 92 -5.57 11.37 12.46
C PHE A 92 -5.13 9.99 12.96
N PHE A 93 -6.08 9.16 13.42
CA PHE A 93 -5.77 7.79 13.86
C PHE A 93 -5.17 6.94 12.74
N VAL A 94 -5.79 6.95 11.55
CA VAL A 94 -5.32 6.17 10.40
C VAL A 94 -3.95 6.63 9.92
N GLY A 95 -3.70 7.94 9.87
CA GLY A 95 -2.38 8.48 9.55
C GLY A 95 -1.31 8.05 10.56
N TRP A 96 -1.62 8.11 11.86
CA TRP A 96 -0.69 7.68 12.91
C TRP A 96 -0.43 6.17 12.89
N THR A 97 -1.48 5.36 12.74
CA THR A 97 -1.37 3.90 12.61
C THR A 97 -0.55 3.52 11.38
N TYR A 98 -0.71 4.23 10.26
CA TYR A 98 0.08 4.00 9.05
C TYR A 98 1.56 4.28 9.27
N TRP A 99 1.90 5.42 9.87
CA TRP A 99 3.28 5.74 10.20
C TRP A 99 3.90 4.69 11.13
N PHE A 100 3.18 4.29 12.18
CA PHE A 100 3.65 3.25 13.10
C PHE A 100 3.84 1.90 12.41
N CYS A 101 2.93 1.53 11.51
CA CYS A 101 3.05 0.32 10.69
C CYS A 101 4.36 0.31 9.90
N TRP A 102 4.72 1.42 9.24
CA TRP A 102 5.99 1.55 8.52
C TRP A 102 7.21 1.45 9.42
N VAL A 103 7.18 2.04 10.62
CA VAL A 103 8.26 1.93 11.61
C VAL A 103 8.44 0.47 12.05
N VAL A 104 7.34 -0.22 12.36
CA VAL A 104 7.36 -1.62 12.78
C VAL A 104 7.86 -2.54 11.66
N ILE A 105 7.40 -2.34 10.42
CA ILE A 105 7.87 -3.10 9.26
C ILE A 105 9.37 -2.87 9.05
N GLY A 106 9.83 -1.61 9.08
CA GLY A 106 11.25 -1.29 8.94
C GLY A 106 12.11 -1.93 10.02
N MET A 107 11.63 -1.95 11.27
CA MET A 107 12.31 -2.68 12.35
C MET A 107 12.30 -4.21 12.13
N ALA A 108 11.18 -4.76 11.68
CA ALA A 108 11.05 -6.20 11.43
C ALA A 108 12.00 -6.65 10.32
N ASP A 109 12.14 -5.88 9.25
CA ASP A 109 13.11 -6.15 8.18
C ASP A 109 14.56 -6.09 8.69
N ILE A 110 14.91 -5.14 9.58
CA ILE A 110 16.27 -5.07 10.18
C ILE A 110 16.57 -6.29 11.06
N ILE A 111 15.60 -6.80 11.82
CA ILE A 111 15.78 -7.98 12.70
C ILE A 111 15.84 -9.28 11.90
N ALA A 112 15.16 -9.33 10.75
CA ALA A 112 15.08 -10.52 9.91
C ALA A 112 16.37 -10.80 9.10
N ILE A 113 17.22 -9.79 8.94
CA ILE A 113 18.55 -9.86 8.29
C ILE A 113 19.61 -10.25 9.32
#